data_AF-A0A2S1SFM8-F1
#
_entry.id   AF-A0A2S1SFM8-F1
#
_cell.length_a   1.000
_cell.length_b   1.000
_cell.length_c   1.000
_cell.angle_alpha   90.00
_cell.angle_beta   90.00
_cell.angle_gamma   90.00
#
_symmetry.space_group_name_H-M   'P 1'
#
loop_
_entity.id
_entity.type
_entity.pdbx_description
1 polymer ?
#
loop_
_entity_poly.entity_id
_entity_poly.type
_entity_poly.pdbx_seq_one_letter_code
_entity_poly.pdbx_strand_id
1 'polypeptide(L)'
;MDKKLTVIDFFCGAGGFSEGFRQMGFDIKYGYDHWKPATDTFNHNFNLDCSVKNILDFEKSIEEIDNIPNTDIIIGSPPCVSFSSSNKSGNADKSLGVKLTECFLRIVAVKKHQPNSILKAWFMENVVNSKRYLQTSYTFKDLNLTEWANKHRIGPNTVAIDLFENTAVINSADYGSIQSRKRVISGEIVKKKKLIVPKPTHCKKGDGLPKYKSIKQIKNHFPTPFDKKSQNVVKDIQYPIEIEQSQITDHFYDTGVYEAEWRFSKHWKINHPFMGKMAFPENENNPSRTITATRIANSRESIIYKSEINRKGDGEFRLPTVREAAIIMGFPITYQFMGSENTKWRLVGNAVCASVSRAFAETVLDSLNIKKGQELVVEKSPNLKGVINLNNYKIKTLDNPPIKNKNARCRWQPIKEGNLTVTLSNYNIEKSTKEDRKWRTSIQYGTGKGFPIQHVEDGYFTKLESIISKFKGGNKFLETINNGFSEKIASAQKLQEMFELQKSDGKFLEPTRLVDEVANIINSIQVNEPEYIQLDTTVFLKKRVPTRQLYALYAINKISTSANIK
;
A
#
# COMPACT_ATOMS: atom_id res chain seq x y z
N MET A 1 6.93 -40.01 17.41
CA MET A 1 6.81 -38.83 16.53
C MET A 1 7.91 -37.86 16.93
N ASP A 2 8.72 -37.40 15.98
CA ASP A 2 9.73 -36.37 16.27
C ASP A 2 9.04 -35.10 16.77
N LYS A 3 9.60 -34.49 17.83
CA LYS A 3 9.05 -33.30 18.48
C LYS A 3 9.08 -32.12 17.50
N LYS A 4 7.90 -31.57 17.15
CA LYS A 4 7.79 -30.36 16.32
C LYS A 4 8.39 -29.15 17.03
N LEU A 5 9.07 -28.29 16.27
CA LEU A 5 9.59 -27.01 16.78
C LEU A 5 8.43 -26.05 17.04
N THR A 6 8.44 -25.40 18.21
CA THR A 6 7.38 -24.49 18.62
C THR A 6 7.64 -23.03 18.21
N VAL A 7 6.57 -22.28 17.96
CA VAL A 7 6.62 -20.87 17.55
C VAL A 7 5.66 -20.03 18.39
N ILE A 8 6.12 -18.85 18.82
CA ILE A 8 5.29 -17.79 19.38
C ILE A 8 5.40 -16.55 18.48
N ASP A 9 4.26 -15.94 18.17
CA ASP A 9 4.14 -14.80 17.24
C ASP A 9 3.66 -13.53 17.98
N PHE A 10 4.48 -12.48 17.99
CA PHE A 10 4.13 -11.19 18.57
C PHE A 10 3.69 -10.22 17.49
N PHE A 11 2.62 -9.46 17.76
CA PHE A 11 1.91 -8.68 16.73
C PHE A 11 1.40 -9.61 15.62
N CYS A 12 0.79 -10.73 16.03
CA CYS A 12 0.52 -11.84 15.13
C CYS A 12 -0.47 -11.49 14.00
N GLY A 13 -1.29 -10.45 14.17
CA GLY A 13 -2.22 -9.99 13.14
C GLY A 13 -3.12 -11.12 12.66
N ALA A 14 -3.30 -11.22 11.35
CA ALA A 14 -4.05 -12.32 10.75
C ALA A 14 -3.31 -13.68 10.77
N GLY A 15 -2.06 -13.73 11.23
CA GLY A 15 -1.25 -14.95 11.27
C GLY A 15 -0.43 -15.25 10.02
N GLY A 16 -0.23 -14.29 9.11
CA GLY A 16 0.54 -14.54 7.88
C GLY A 16 2.01 -14.91 8.10
N PHE A 17 2.62 -14.41 9.18
CA PHE A 17 3.97 -14.83 9.57
C PHE A 17 3.93 -16.27 10.13
N SER A 18 3.07 -16.55 11.09
CA SER A 18 2.85 -17.91 11.61
C SER A 18 2.48 -18.95 10.55
N GLU A 19 1.67 -18.59 9.54
CA GLU A 19 1.22 -19.50 8.49
C GLU A 19 2.37 -20.08 7.68
N GLY A 20 3.39 -19.27 7.34
CA GLY A 20 4.57 -19.78 6.64
C GLY A 20 5.42 -20.73 7.48
N PHE A 21 5.46 -20.56 8.81
CA PHE A 21 6.11 -21.51 9.72
C PHE A 21 5.29 -22.81 9.83
N ARG A 22 3.97 -22.71 9.99
CA ARG A 22 3.08 -23.88 9.99
C ARG A 22 3.26 -24.72 8.73
N GLN A 23 3.35 -24.08 7.56
CA GLN A 23 3.59 -24.75 6.28
C GLN A 23 4.89 -25.56 6.24
N MET A 24 5.91 -25.20 7.03
CA MET A 24 7.15 -25.96 7.17
C MET A 24 7.12 -27.00 8.30
N GLY A 25 5.94 -27.25 8.90
CA GLY A 25 5.73 -28.27 9.93
C GLY A 25 5.99 -27.81 11.37
N PHE A 26 6.18 -26.50 11.59
CA PHE A 26 6.29 -25.94 12.94
C PHE A 26 4.93 -25.94 13.66
N ASP A 27 4.98 -25.97 14.99
CA ASP A 27 3.83 -25.98 15.89
C ASP A 27 3.60 -24.58 16.47
N ILE A 28 2.55 -23.91 16.01
CA ILE A 28 2.21 -22.55 16.44
C ILE A 28 1.52 -22.62 17.81
N LYS A 29 2.16 -22.06 18.84
CA LYS A 29 1.70 -22.19 20.23
C LYS A 29 0.89 -21.03 20.74
N TYR A 30 1.26 -19.81 20.37
CA TYR A 30 0.61 -18.62 20.88
C TYR A 30 0.83 -17.42 19.96
N GLY A 31 -0.17 -16.55 19.91
CA GLY A 31 -0.12 -15.28 19.20
C GLY A 31 -0.51 -14.13 20.12
N TYR A 32 0.32 -13.11 20.22
CA TYR A 32 0.01 -11.88 20.97
C TYR A 32 -0.38 -10.76 20.01
N ASP A 33 -1.58 -10.22 20.18
CA ASP A 33 -2.02 -9.01 19.48
C ASP A 33 -2.97 -8.20 20.38
N HIS A 34 -2.96 -6.88 20.21
CA HIS A 34 -3.81 -5.97 20.95
C HIS A 34 -5.19 -5.77 20.28
N TRP A 35 -5.34 -6.21 19.04
CA TRP A 35 -6.53 -6.02 18.24
C TRP A 35 -7.37 -7.30 18.19
N LYS A 36 -8.52 -7.29 18.87
CA LYS A 36 -9.43 -8.45 18.99
C LYS A 36 -9.71 -9.20 17.68
N PRO A 37 -10.01 -8.55 16.53
CA PRO A 37 -10.18 -9.27 15.27
C PRO A 37 -8.94 -10.00 14.75
N ALA A 38 -7.73 -9.53 15.08
CA ALA A 38 -6.49 -10.25 14.78
C ALA A 38 -6.40 -11.52 15.64
N THR A 39 -6.57 -11.39 16.95
CA THR A 39 -6.60 -12.54 17.87
C THR A 39 -7.66 -13.57 17.48
N ASP A 40 -8.87 -13.13 17.14
CA ASP A 40 -9.95 -14.02 16.71
C ASP A 40 -9.63 -14.75 15.41
N THR A 41 -9.04 -14.04 14.45
CA THR A 41 -8.61 -14.64 13.18
C THR A 41 -7.47 -15.62 13.41
N PHE A 42 -6.51 -15.30 14.28
CA PHE A 42 -5.40 -16.17 14.62
C PHE A 42 -5.89 -17.45 15.30
N ASN A 43 -6.70 -17.32 16.35
CA ASN A 43 -7.30 -18.45 17.08
C ASN A 43 -8.10 -19.37 16.16
N HIS A 44 -8.90 -18.78 15.27
CA HIS A 44 -9.74 -19.54 14.33
C HIS A 44 -8.93 -20.43 13.37
N ASN A 45 -7.79 -19.95 12.86
CA ASN A 45 -7.00 -20.68 11.88
C ASN A 45 -5.97 -21.64 12.51
N PHE A 46 -5.50 -21.36 13.73
CA PHE A 46 -4.53 -22.22 14.43
C PHE A 46 -5.16 -23.13 15.50
N ASN A 47 -6.48 -23.04 15.69
CA ASN A 47 -7.22 -23.76 16.75
C ASN A 47 -6.63 -23.51 18.14
N LEU A 48 -6.44 -22.22 18.46
CA LEU A 48 -5.87 -21.73 19.72
C LEU A 48 -6.90 -20.89 20.46
N ASP A 49 -6.60 -20.57 21.72
CA ASP A 49 -7.39 -19.66 22.56
C ASP A 49 -6.49 -18.58 23.17
N CYS A 50 -5.85 -17.79 22.30
CA CYS A 50 -5.04 -16.65 22.70
C CYS A 50 -5.95 -15.50 23.17
N SER A 51 -5.52 -14.77 24.20
CA SER A 51 -6.21 -13.58 24.68
C SER A 51 -5.64 -12.31 24.05
N VAL A 52 -6.44 -11.25 24.02
CA VAL A 52 -5.96 -9.93 23.59
C VAL A 52 -4.94 -9.42 24.60
N LYS A 53 -3.76 -9.01 24.13
CA LYS A 53 -2.67 -8.52 24.97
C LYS A 53 -1.98 -7.34 24.33
N ASN A 54 -1.78 -6.27 25.09
CA ASN A 54 -0.92 -5.17 24.65
C ASN A 54 0.54 -5.54 24.91
N ILE A 55 1.36 -5.52 23.87
CA ILE A 55 2.77 -5.91 23.97
C ILE A 55 3.53 -5.01 24.96
N LEU A 56 3.14 -3.74 25.10
CA LEU A 56 3.76 -2.83 26.06
C LEU A 56 3.57 -3.24 27.53
N ASP A 57 2.67 -4.17 27.83
CA ASP A 57 2.54 -4.68 29.19
C ASP A 57 3.76 -5.53 29.61
N PHE A 58 4.48 -6.14 28.66
CA PHE A 58 5.75 -6.84 28.91
C PHE A 58 6.92 -5.90 29.27
N GLU A 59 6.80 -4.61 28.96
CA GLU A 59 7.78 -3.61 29.41
C GLU A 59 7.67 -3.37 30.92
N LYS A 60 6.46 -3.46 31.48
CA LYS A 60 6.15 -3.10 32.86
C LYS A 60 6.56 -4.16 33.87
N SER A 61 6.65 -5.43 33.45
CA SER A 61 6.95 -6.55 34.34
C SER A 61 7.80 -7.60 33.64
N ILE A 62 8.89 -8.00 34.28
CA ILE A 62 9.72 -9.11 33.83
C ILE A 62 9.03 -10.47 34.03
N GLU A 63 8.19 -10.56 35.07
CA GLU A 63 7.41 -11.76 35.39
C GLU A 63 6.42 -12.09 34.26
N GLU A 64 5.84 -11.07 33.61
CA GLU A 64 5.02 -11.24 32.41
C GLU A 64 5.81 -11.89 31.27
N ILE A 65 7.10 -11.58 31.12
CA ILE A 65 7.98 -12.20 30.12
C ILE A 65 8.34 -13.64 30.53
N ASP A 66 8.60 -13.87 31.81
CA ASP A 66 8.91 -15.19 32.35
C ASP A 66 7.73 -16.16 32.20
N ASN A 67 6.49 -15.65 32.28
CA ASN A 67 5.25 -16.40 32.05
C ASN A 67 5.03 -16.81 30.58
N ILE A 68 5.80 -16.25 29.63
CA ILE A 68 5.74 -16.67 28.23
C ILE A 68 6.35 -18.07 28.12
N PRO A 69 5.62 -19.07 27.56
CA PRO A 69 6.13 -20.42 27.41
C PRO A 69 7.47 -20.46 26.66
N ASN A 70 8.34 -21.37 27.07
CA ASN A 70 9.58 -21.63 26.32
C ASN A 70 9.24 -22.12 24.91
N THR A 71 9.90 -21.53 23.92
CA THR A 71 9.63 -21.78 22.50
C THR A 71 10.91 -21.89 21.71
N ASP A 72 10.92 -22.72 20.66
CA ASP A 72 12.06 -22.85 19.75
C ASP A 72 12.23 -21.59 18.90
N ILE A 73 11.14 -20.93 18.53
CA ILE A 73 11.14 -19.76 17.64
C ILE A 73 10.28 -18.64 18.20
N ILE A 74 10.78 -17.41 18.07
CA ILE A 74 10.01 -16.18 18.29
C ILE A 74 9.95 -15.40 16.97
N ILE A 75 8.76 -15.06 16.53
CA ILE A 75 8.56 -14.15 15.40
C ILE A 75 7.76 -12.92 15.84
N GLY A 76 7.91 -11.81 15.14
CA GLY A 76 7.00 -10.70 15.33
C GLY A 76 7.06 -9.62 14.26
N SER A 77 6.00 -8.84 14.17
CA SER A 77 5.84 -7.78 13.15
C SER A 77 5.40 -6.44 13.78
N PRO A 78 6.26 -5.76 14.57
CA PRO A 78 5.88 -4.55 15.29
C PRO A 78 5.29 -3.48 14.34
N PRO A 79 4.16 -2.85 14.70
CA PRO A 79 3.48 -1.93 13.81
C PRO A 79 4.30 -0.65 13.62
N CYS A 80 4.32 -0.22 12.37
CA CYS A 80 5.24 0.79 11.89
C CYS A 80 4.50 2.07 11.42
N VAL A 81 3.27 2.30 11.90
CA VAL A 81 2.40 3.38 11.41
C VAL A 81 3.12 4.74 11.47
N SER A 82 4.01 4.93 12.43
CA SER A 82 4.83 6.12 12.61
C SER A 82 6.06 6.24 11.69
N PHE A 83 6.60 5.14 11.16
CA PHE A 83 7.75 5.19 10.23
C PHE A 83 7.35 5.12 8.75
N SER A 84 6.07 5.03 8.42
CA SER A 84 5.62 5.00 7.02
C SER A 84 5.75 6.37 6.33
N SER A 85 6.18 6.37 5.06
CA SER A 85 6.31 7.59 4.24
C SER A 85 4.96 8.26 3.88
N SER A 86 3.84 7.60 4.20
CA SER A 86 2.48 8.08 3.95
C SER A 86 2.06 9.20 4.90
N ASN A 87 2.73 9.34 6.05
CA ASN A 87 2.51 10.44 7.01
C ASN A 87 3.40 11.65 6.69
N LYS A 88 3.15 12.30 5.55
CA LYS A 88 3.88 13.51 5.11
C LYS A 88 3.58 14.78 5.94
N SER A 89 2.76 14.69 6.98
CA SER A 89 2.45 15.82 7.87
C SER A 89 3.43 15.99 9.04
N GLY A 90 4.46 15.16 9.17
CA GLY A 90 5.55 15.38 10.17
C GLY A 90 5.16 15.18 11.64
N ASN A 91 3.87 15.10 11.98
CA ASN A 91 3.36 15.06 13.36
C ASN A 91 2.97 13.66 13.85
N ALA A 92 3.29 12.60 13.12
CA ALA A 92 3.04 11.24 13.62
C ALA A 92 4.09 10.91 14.68
N ASP A 93 3.67 10.68 15.92
CA ASP A 93 4.54 10.29 17.01
C ASP A 93 5.26 8.98 16.69
N LYS A 94 6.57 9.09 16.44
CA LYS A 94 7.45 7.97 16.10
C LYS A 94 7.90 7.18 17.31
N SER A 95 7.75 7.74 18.50
CA SER A 95 8.18 7.11 19.75
C SER A 95 7.45 5.79 19.98
N LEU A 96 6.15 5.73 19.70
CA LEU A 96 5.36 4.51 19.91
C LEU A 96 5.86 3.32 19.06
N GLY A 97 6.20 3.56 17.79
CA GLY A 97 6.73 2.50 16.91
C GLY A 97 8.11 2.00 17.35
N VAL A 98 8.96 2.92 17.83
CA VAL A 98 10.27 2.56 18.42
C VAL A 98 10.03 1.73 19.68
N LYS A 99 9.18 2.22 20.58
CA LYS A 99 8.88 1.59 21.86
C LYS A 99 8.30 0.19 21.73
N LEU A 100 7.37 -0.04 20.79
CA LEU A 100 6.83 -1.38 20.51
C LEU A 100 7.92 -2.32 19.98
N THR A 101 8.83 -1.80 19.15
CA THR A 101 9.97 -2.57 18.63
C THR A 101 10.94 -2.92 19.75
N GLU A 102 11.31 -1.97 20.61
CA GLU A 102 12.19 -2.18 21.76
C GLU A 102 11.59 -3.16 22.76
N CYS A 103 10.27 -3.09 23.01
CA CYS A 103 9.58 -4.05 23.85
C CYS A 103 9.65 -5.48 23.29
N PHE A 104 9.50 -5.66 21.98
CA PHE A 104 9.72 -6.96 21.34
C PHE A 104 11.16 -7.44 21.49
N LEU A 105 12.14 -6.57 21.24
CA LEU A 105 13.56 -6.92 21.39
C LEU A 105 13.92 -7.24 22.85
N ARG A 106 13.29 -6.57 23.82
CA ARG A 106 13.39 -6.89 25.25
C ARG A 106 12.90 -8.30 25.54
N ILE A 107 11.74 -8.70 25.01
CA ILE A 107 11.21 -10.07 25.16
C ILE A 107 12.20 -11.08 24.57
N VAL A 108 12.66 -10.84 23.34
CA VAL A 108 13.66 -11.71 22.69
C VAL A 108 14.92 -11.81 23.51
N ALA A 109 15.46 -10.71 24.03
CA ALA A 109 16.66 -10.68 24.86
C ALA A 109 16.51 -11.55 26.11
N VAL A 110 15.40 -11.42 26.84
CA VAL A 110 15.13 -12.26 28.02
C VAL A 110 15.01 -13.72 27.63
N LYS A 111 14.16 -14.06 26.65
CA LYS A 111 13.93 -15.46 26.24
C LYS A 111 15.17 -16.11 25.63
N LYS A 112 16.06 -15.34 25.01
CA LYS A 112 17.35 -15.80 24.46
C LYS A 112 18.38 -16.09 25.56
N HIS A 113 18.44 -15.26 26.60
CA HIS A 113 19.52 -15.29 27.59
C HIS A 113 19.12 -15.92 28.95
N GLN A 114 17.84 -16.23 29.17
CA GLN A 114 17.39 -16.88 30.39
C GLN A 114 18.04 -18.27 30.60
N PRO A 115 18.19 -18.74 31.86
CA PRO A 115 18.63 -20.09 32.15
C PRO A 115 17.68 -21.11 31.50
N ASN A 116 18.23 -22.10 30.80
CA ASN A 116 17.46 -23.12 30.04
C ASN A 116 16.68 -22.58 28.83
N SER A 117 17.11 -21.47 28.23
CA SER A 117 16.57 -21.06 26.93
C SER A 117 16.70 -22.20 25.91
N ILE A 118 15.59 -22.49 25.23
CA ILE A 118 15.55 -23.41 24.08
C ILE A 118 15.45 -22.65 22.75
N LEU A 119 15.58 -21.32 22.77
CA LEU A 119 15.37 -20.47 21.59
C LEU A 119 16.44 -20.78 20.54
N LYS A 120 16.00 -21.21 19.37
CA LYS A 120 16.85 -21.58 18.22
C LYS A 120 16.95 -20.45 17.21
N ALA A 121 15.88 -19.68 17.01
CA ALA A 121 15.89 -18.52 16.13
C ALA A 121 14.85 -17.49 16.56
N TRP A 122 15.06 -16.24 16.13
CA TRP A 122 14.05 -15.20 16.19
C TRP A 122 14.06 -14.33 14.94
N PHE A 123 12.90 -13.81 14.55
CA PHE A 123 12.76 -12.92 13.39
C PHE A 123 11.77 -11.79 13.65
N MET A 124 12.10 -10.61 13.13
CA MET A 124 11.28 -9.41 13.19
C MET A 124 11.05 -8.89 11.77
N GLU A 125 9.79 -8.81 11.36
CA GLU A 125 9.40 -8.14 10.12
C GLU A 125 9.10 -6.65 10.36
N ASN A 126 9.52 -5.81 9.42
CA ASN A 126 9.15 -4.40 9.43
C ASN A 126 9.22 -3.76 8.01
N VAL A 127 8.77 -2.52 7.86
CA VAL A 127 8.89 -1.76 6.61
C VAL A 127 10.31 -1.22 6.41
N VAL A 128 10.71 -1.00 5.15
CA VAL A 128 12.09 -0.59 4.81
C VAL A 128 12.57 0.68 5.52
N ASN A 129 11.66 1.62 5.79
CA ASN A 129 12.00 2.90 6.42
C ASN A 129 12.33 2.77 7.91
N SER A 130 11.99 1.65 8.58
CA SER A 130 12.30 1.45 10.01
C SER A 130 13.80 1.48 10.30
N LYS A 131 14.64 1.05 9.35
CA LYS A 131 16.11 1.07 9.45
C LYS A 131 16.70 2.43 9.81
N ARG A 132 15.99 3.53 9.56
CA ARG A 132 16.44 4.89 9.86
C ARG A 132 16.22 5.31 11.32
N TYR A 133 15.45 4.53 12.08
CA TYR A 133 14.99 4.89 13.41
C TYR A 133 15.38 3.88 14.49
N LEU A 134 15.75 2.66 14.10
CA LEU A 134 16.21 1.62 15.02
C LEU A 134 17.72 1.72 15.22
N GLN A 135 18.17 1.41 16.43
CA GLN A 135 19.60 1.31 16.73
C GLN A 135 20.21 0.11 16.00
N THR A 136 21.52 0.16 15.73
CA THR A 136 22.23 -0.95 15.09
C THR A 136 22.45 -2.12 16.04
N SER A 137 22.47 -1.87 17.34
CA SER A 137 22.58 -2.87 18.40
C SER A 137 21.92 -2.35 19.67
N TYR A 138 21.46 -3.25 20.54
CA TYR A 138 20.84 -2.93 21.82
C TYR A 138 21.54 -3.71 22.94
N THR A 139 22.01 -3.00 23.96
CA THR A 139 22.50 -3.60 25.20
C THR A 139 21.33 -4.00 26.12
N PHE A 140 21.61 -4.79 27.16
CA PHE A 140 20.59 -5.04 28.20
C PHE A 140 20.12 -3.72 28.84
N LYS A 141 21.01 -2.76 29.04
CA LYS A 141 20.65 -1.44 29.55
C LYS A 141 19.69 -0.69 28.62
N ASP A 142 19.95 -0.68 27.31
CA ASP A 142 19.09 -0.01 26.32
C ASP A 142 17.68 -0.60 26.28
N LEU A 143 17.54 -1.89 26.60
CA LEU A 143 16.25 -2.59 26.68
C LEU A 143 15.62 -2.55 28.08
N ASN A 144 16.13 -1.71 28.98
CA ASN A 144 15.70 -1.60 30.39
C ASN A 144 15.85 -2.90 31.20
N LEU A 145 16.83 -3.75 30.87
CA LEU A 145 17.07 -5.07 31.49
C LEU A 145 18.26 -5.08 32.46
N THR A 146 18.68 -3.93 33.00
CA THR A 146 19.83 -3.83 33.91
C THR A 146 19.72 -4.77 35.13
N GLU A 147 18.60 -4.74 35.84
CA GLU A 147 18.39 -5.59 37.02
C GLU A 147 18.34 -7.07 36.67
N TRP A 148 17.64 -7.41 35.58
CA TRP A 148 17.56 -8.78 35.09
C TRP A 148 18.94 -9.31 34.68
N ALA A 149 19.75 -8.51 33.99
CA ALA A 149 21.11 -8.86 33.60
C ALA A 149 22.00 -9.10 34.83
N ASN A 150 21.97 -8.20 35.81
CA ASN A 150 22.72 -8.34 37.06
C ASN A 150 22.35 -9.63 37.81
N LYS A 151 21.04 -9.93 37.92
CA LYS A 151 20.53 -11.16 38.55
C LYS A 151 21.09 -12.43 37.88
N HIS A 152 21.33 -12.38 36.57
CA HIS A 152 21.87 -13.49 35.77
C HIS A 152 23.39 -13.40 35.54
N ARG A 153 24.09 -12.51 36.27
CA ARG A 153 25.55 -12.29 36.16
C ARG A 153 26.00 -11.88 34.74
N ILE A 154 25.17 -11.13 34.04
CA ILE A 154 25.46 -10.53 32.73
C ILE A 154 25.68 -9.03 32.93
N GLY A 155 26.74 -8.47 32.32
CA GLY A 155 27.01 -7.03 32.39
C GLY A 155 25.92 -6.22 31.67
N PRO A 156 25.34 -5.15 32.26
CA PRO A 156 24.26 -4.38 31.63
C PRO A 156 24.60 -3.74 30.28
N ASN A 157 25.87 -3.39 30.03
CA ASN A 157 26.33 -2.82 28.77
C ASN A 157 26.69 -3.89 27.71
N THR A 158 26.47 -5.17 28.00
CA THR A 158 26.66 -6.26 27.03
C THR A 158 25.58 -6.15 25.95
N VAL A 159 25.96 -6.33 24.68
CA VAL A 159 25.02 -6.38 23.55
C VAL A 159 24.10 -7.60 23.73
N ALA A 160 22.80 -7.34 23.88
CA ALA A 160 21.76 -8.37 23.96
C ALA A 160 21.25 -8.75 22.56
N ILE A 161 21.04 -7.73 21.71
CA ILE A 161 20.55 -7.86 20.34
C ILE A 161 21.45 -7.07 19.41
N ASP A 162 21.94 -7.73 18.37
CA ASP A 162 22.65 -7.10 17.26
C ASP A 162 21.76 -7.08 16.03
N LEU A 163 21.51 -5.90 15.45
CA LEU A 163 20.74 -5.69 14.23
C LEU A 163 21.64 -5.32 13.03
N PHE A 164 22.90 -4.95 13.23
CA PHE A 164 23.75 -4.37 12.19
C PHE A 164 24.01 -5.37 11.06
N GLU A 165 24.59 -6.52 11.41
CA GLU A 165 24.84 -7.64 10.47
C GLU A 165 23.62 -8.56 10.29
N ASN A 166 22.57 -8.32 11.08
CA ASN A 166 21.42 -9.22 11.23
C ASN A 166 20.15 -8.67 10.62
N THR A 167 20.27 -7.86 9.57
CA THR A 167 19.15 -7.19 8.94
C THR A 167 19.27 -7.20 7.41
N ALA A 168 18.23 -7.71 6.72
CA ALA A 168 18.18 -7.77 5.27
C ALA A 168 16.88 -7.18 4.69
N VAL A 169 16.96 -6.62 3.48
CA VAL A 169 15.76 -6.21 2.72
C VAL A 169 15.36 -7.34 1.80
N ILE A 170 14.12 -7.79 1.93
CA ILE A 170 13.54 -8.94 1.23
C ILE A 170 12.40 -8.46 0.34
N ASN A 171 12.31 -8.95 -0.90
CA ASN A 171 11.15 -8.74 -1.76
C ASN A 171 10.33 -10.02 -1.87
N SER A 172 9.05 -9.98 -1.52
CA SER A 172 8.18 -11.18 -1.52
C SER A 172 8.10 -11.90 -2.87
N ALA A 173 8.27 -11.16 -3.99
CA ALA A 173 8.25 -11.75 -5.33
C ALA A 173 9.41 -12.73 -5.56
N ASP A 174 10.55 -12.53 -4.89
CA ASP A 174 11.73 -13.42 -4.97
C ASP A 174 11.46 -14.79 -4.36
N TYR A 175 10.39 -14.92 -3.55
CA TYR A 175 10.02 -16.15 -2.84
C TYR A 175 8.69 -16.74 -3.35
N GLY A 176 8.24 -16.31 -4.54
CA GLY A 176 7.06 -16.87 -5.20
C GLY A 176 5.72 -16.31 -4.72
N SER A 177 5.71 -15.14 -4.07
CA SER A 177 4.48 -14.36 -3.88
C SER A 177 4.01 -13.77 -5.21
N ILE A 178 2.68 -13.66 -5.40
CA ILE A 178 2.05 -12.93 -6.52
C ILE A 178 2.16 -11.39 -6.29
N GLN A 179 2.90 -10.96 -5.28
CA GLN A 179 3.11 -9.56 -4.92
C GLN A 179 4.60 -9.21 -4.90
N SER A 180 4.93 -8.00 -5.34
CA SER A 180 6.22 -7.36 -5.08
C SER A 180 6.12 -6.42 -3.88
N ARG A 181 6.48 -6.93 -2.69
CA ARG A 181 6.45 -6.18 -1.41
C ARG A 181 7.83 -6.28 -0.76
N LYS A 182 8.49 -5.12 -0.63
CA LYS A 182 9.78 -5.00 0.07
C LYS A 182 9.57 -4.85 1.57
N ARG A 183 10.30 -5.64 2.35
CA ARG A 183 10.30 -5.63 3.82
C ARG A 183 11.71 -5.76 4.35
N VAL A 184 11.92 -5.26 5.55
CA VAL A 184 13.14 -5.48 6.31
C VAL A 184 12.86 -6.61 7.27
N ILE A 185 13.71 -7.63 7.24
CA ILE A 185 13.71 -8.72 8.20
C ILE A 185 14.98 -8.59 9.02
N SER A 186 14.82 -8.46 10.32
CA SER A 186 15.91 -8.58 11.28
C SER A 186 15.77 -9.89 12.04
N GLY A 187 16.87 -10.50 12.47
CA GLY A 187 16.76 -11.75 13.21
C GLY A 187 18.07 -12.50 13.32
N GLU A 188 18.00 -13.66 13.95
CA GLU A 188 19.19 -14.45 14.25
C GLU A 188 18.81 -15.93 14.33
N ILE A 189 19.64 -16.78 13.74
CA ILE A 189 19.72 -18.18 14.17
C ILE A 189 20.73 -18.21 15.32
N VAL A 190 20.24 -18.44 16.53
CA VAL A 190 20.97 -18.19 17.79
C VAL A 190 22.33 -18.90 17.82
N LYS A 191 22.38 -20.17 17.41
CA LYS A 191 23.64 -20.95 17.36
C LYS A 191 24.66 -20.38 16.36
N LYS A 192 24.19 -19.70 15.32
CA LYS A 192 25.03 -19.10 14.27
C LYS A 192 25.35 -17.63 14.54
N LYS A 193 24.68 -17.01 15.50
CA LYS A 193 24.78 -15.58 15.86
C LYS A 193 24.57 -14.62 14.68
N LYS A 194 23.85 -15.08 13.64
CA LYS A 194 23.57 -14.27 12.47
C LYS A 194 22.23 -14.55 11.81
N LEU A 195 21.73 -13.56 11.08
CA LEU A 195 20.64 -13.76 10.13
C LEU A 195 21.14 -14.61 8.94
N ILE A 196 20.42 -15.66 8.61
CA ILE A 196 20.62 -16.39 7.34
C ILE A 196 19.53 -15.95 6.38
N VAL A 197 19.93 -15.22 5.34
CA VAL A 197 19.00 -14.76 4.31
C VAL A 197 18.68 -15.93 3.38
N PRO A 198 17.39 -16.30 3.21
CA PRO A 198 17.01 -17.38 2.30
C PRO A 198 17.35 -17.02 0.86
N LYS A 199 17.81 -18.01 0.09
CA LYS A 199 18.07 -17.85 -1.35
C LYS A 199 16.74 -17.59 -2.10
N PRO A 200 16.72 -16.65 -3.06
CA PRO A 200 15.56 -16.46 -3.94
C PRO A 200 15.16 -17.76 -4.65
N THR A 201 13.86 -17.98 -4.79
CA THR A 201 13.29 -19.09 -5.57
C THR A 201 12.72 -18.63 -6.90
N HIS A 202 12.52 -17.32 -7.08
CA HIS A 202 12.00 -16.71 -8.30
C HIS A 202 12.82 -15.47 -8.65
N CYS A 203 12.78 -15.06 -9.92
CA CYS A 203 13.41 -13.82 -10.36
C CYS A 203 12.58 -13.11 -11.44
N LYS A 204 12.90 -11.83 -11.71
CA LYS A 204 12.15 -11.02 -12.67
C LYS A 204 12.26 -11.52 -14.12
N LYS A 205 13.46 -11.98 -14.53
CA LYS A 205 13.77 -12.31 -15.93
C LYS A 205 13.56 -13.79 -16.28
N GLY A 206 13.60 -14.68 -15.29
CA GLY A 206 13.57 -16.13 -15.52
C GLY A 206 14.97 -16.76 -15.71
N ASP A 207 16.04 -16.07 -15.29
CA ASP A 207 17.43 -16.48 -15.53
C ASP A 207 17.87 -17.51 -14.46
N GLY A 208 17.67 -18.80 -14.74
CA GLY A 208 18.03 -19.90 -13.83
C GLY A 208 17.06 -20.14 -12.65
N LEU A 209 16.09 -19.24 -12.45
CA LEU A 209 14.99 -19.39 -11.51
C LEU A 209 13.66 -19.10 -12.22
N PRO A 210 12.53 -19.71 -11.80
CA PRO A 210 11.20 -19.35 -12.29
C PRO A 210 10.93 -17.84 -12.30
N LYS A 211 10.19 -17.37 -13.31
CA LYS A 211 9.74 -15.97 -13.39
C LYS A 211 8.81 -15.64 -12.23
N TYR A 212 8.82 -14.38 -11.79
CA TYR A 212 7.84 -13.90 -10.81
C TYR A 212 6.40 -14.24 -11.20
N LYS A 213 5.61 -14.65 -10.20
CA LYS A 213 4.18 -14.89 -10.35
C LYS A 213 3.42 -13.57 -10.57
N SER A 214 2.40 -13.60 -11.40
CA SER A 214 1.67 -12.41 -11.84
C SER A 214 0.18 -12.47 -11.50
N ILE A 215 -0.49 -11.31 -11.47
CA ILE A 215 -1.94 -11.21 -11.23
C ILE A 215 -2.73 -12.05 -12.25
N LYS A 216 -2.24 -12.15 -13.48
CA LYS A 216 -2.82 -12.98 -14.55
C LYS A 216 -3.03 -14.44 -14.14
N GLN A 217 -2.20 -15.00 -13.26
CA GLN A 217 -2.42 -16.35 -12.75
C GLN A 217 -3.74 -16.48 -11.99
N ILE A 218 -4.12 -15.44 -11.22
CA ILE A 218 -5.41 -15.40 -10.52
C ILE A 218 -6.55 -15.29 -11.54
N LYS A 219 -6.44 -14.36 -12.49
CA LYS A 219 -7.48 -14.14 -13.51
C LYS A 219 -7.76 -15.37 -14.37
N ASN A 220 -6.74 -16.18 -14.64
CA ASN A 220 -6.85 -17.35 -15.52
C ASN A 220 -7.30 -18.63 -14.81
N HIS A 221 -7.04 -18.76 -13.50
CA HIS A 221 -7.20 -20.05 -12.79
C HIS A 221 -8.09 -19.97 -11.55
N PHE A 222 -8.61 -18.79 -11.21
CA PHE A 222 -9.57 -18.61 -10.12
C PHE A 222 -10.91 -18.13 -10.68
N PRO A 223 -12.05 -18.49 -10.05
CA PRO A 223 -13.35 -17.92 -10.39
C PRO A 223 -13.32 -16.39 -10.43
N THR A 224 -14.23 -15.80 -11.21
CA THR A 224 -14.42 -14.35 -11.17
C THR A 224 -15.31 -13.98 -9.98
N PRO A 225 -15.20 -12.76 -9.41
CA PRO A 225 -16.12 -12.30 -8.36
C PRO A 225 -17.60 -12.26 -8.76
N PHE A 226 -17.88 -12.37 -10.06
CA PHE A 226 -19.22 -12.29 -10.64
C PHE A 226 -19.78 -13.65 -11.08
N ASP A 227 -19.02 -14.73 -10.86
CA ASP A 227 -19.50 -16.07 -11.11
C ASP A 227 -20.71 -16.38 -10.22
N LYS A 228 -21.68 -17.10 -10.79
CA LYS A 228 -22.84 -17.59 -10.04
C LYS A 228 -22.41 -18.74 -9.15
N LYS A 229 -23.14 -18.90 -8.05
CA LYS A 229 -22.95 -20.02 -7.12
C LYS A 229 -22.96 -21.36 -7.88
N SER A 230 -21.91 -22.15 -7.67
CA SER A 230 -21.70 -23.46 -8.25
C SER A 230 -21.12 -24.43 -7.21
N GLN A 231 -21.15 -25.73 -7.53
CA GLN A 231 -20.47 -26.80 -6.80
C GLN A 231 -19.22 -27.29 -7.53
N ASN A 232 -18.80 -26.60 -8.60
CA ASN A 232 -17.57 -26.94 -9.31
C ASN A 232 -16.37 -26.94 -8.36
N VAL A 233 -15.46 -27.90 -8.56
CA VAL A 233 -14.20 -27.95 -7.83
C VAL A 233 -13.29 -26.81 -8.30
N VAL A 234 -12.76 -26.06 -7.34
CA VAL A 234 -11.80 -24.98 -7.55
C VAL A 234 -10.48 -25.38 -6.92
N LYS A 235 -9.40 -25.26 -7.69
CA LYS A 235 -8.03 -25.53 -7.23
C LYS A 235 -7.41 -24.25 -6.68
N ASP A 236 -6.69 -24.36 -5.57
CA ASP A 236 -5.84 -23.28 -5.08
C ASP A 236 -4.67 -23.06 -6.06
N ILE A 237 -4.35 -21.79 -6.31
CA ILE A 237 -3.31 -21.38 -7.27
C ILE A 237 -1.90 -21.66 -6.74
N GLN A 238 -1.74 -21.75 -5.42
CA GLN A 238 -0.46 -21.79 -4.72
C GLN A 238 -0.25 -23.08 -3.93
N TYR A 239 -1.32 -23.81 -3.61
CA TYR A 239 -1.30 -24.96 -2.72
C TYR A 239 -2.04 -26.17 -3.34
N PRO A 240 -1.70 -27.41 -2.96
CA PRO A 240 -2.41 -28.62 -3.39
C PRO A 240 -3.74 -28.78 -2.63
N ILE A 241 -4.65 -27.82 -2.83
CA ILE A 241 -5.97 -27.75 -2.20
C ILE A 241 -7.02 -27.70 -3.31
N GLU A 242 -8.05 -28.51 -3.15
CA GLU A 242 -9.23 -28.52 -4.03
C GLU A 242 -10.47 -28.47 -3.14
N ILE A 243 -11.33 -27.48 -3.34
CA ILE A 243 -12.59 -27.30 -2.59
C ILE A 243 -13.72 -26.97 -3.54
N GLU A 244 -14.97 -27.20 -3.12
CA GLU A 244 -16.11 -26.73 -3.90
C GLU A 244 -16.14 -25.19 -3.92
N GLN A 245 -16.53 -24.62 -5.06
CA GLN A 245 -16.71 -23.17 -5.20
C GLN A 245 -17.64 -22.60 -4.11
N SER A 246 -18.66 -23.36 -3.72
CA SER A 246 -19.62 -23.02 -2.65
C SER A 246 -18.97 -22.73 -1.29
N GLN A 247 -17.76 -23.27 -1.05
CA GLN A 247 -17.00 -23.15 0.20
C GLN A 247 -16.01 -21.97 0.19
N ILE A 248 -15.76 -21.36 -0.97
CA ILE A 248 -14.90 -20.17 -1.07
C ILE A 248 -15.62 -19.00 -0.41
N THR A 249 -14.97 -18.37 0.57
CA THR A 249 -15.47 -17.17 1.24
C THR A 249 -14.85 -15.89 0.71
N ASP A 250 -15.56 -14.79 0.88
CA ASP A 250 -15.07 -13.42 0.65
C ASP A 250 -14.61 -13.11 -0.78
N HIS A 251 -15.32 -13.65 -1.77
CA HIS A 251 -14.97 -13.54 -3.18
C HIS A 251 -16.14 -13.15 -4.09
N PHE A 252 -17.33 -13.72 -3.93
CA PHE A 252 -18.44 -13.54 -4.87
C PHE A 252 -19.30 -12.33 -4.51
N TYR A 253 -18.73 -11.14 -4.67
CA TYR A 253 -19.42 -9.87 -4.45
C TYR A 253 -18.79 -8.74 -5.27
N ASP A 254 -19.62 -7.78 -5.67
CA ASP A 254 -19.21 -6.68 -6.54
C ASP A 254 -18.40 -5.60 -5.81
N THR A 255 -17.16 -5.41 -6.25
CA THR A 255 -16.19 -4.45 -5.72
C THR A 255 -16.00 -3.23 -6.62
N GLY A 256 -17.00 -2.96 -7.48
CA GLY A 256 -17.04 -1.81 -8.39
C GLY A 256 -16.83 -0.48 -7.67
N VAL A 257 -16.03 0.37 -8.32
CA VAL A 257 -15.57 1.66 -7.81
C VAL A 257 -16.28 2.79 -8.56
N TYR A 258 -16.64 3.86 -7.84
CA TYR A 258 -17.22 5.05 -8.45
C TYR A 258 -16.24 5.77 -9.39
N GLU A 259 -16.75 6.37 -10.46
CA GLU A 259 -15.98 7.15 -11.43
C GLU A 259 -15.15 8.24 -10.76
N ALA A 260 -15.76 8.94 -9.81
CA ALA A 260 -15.11 9.97 -9.02
C ALA A 260 -13.85 9.44 -8.28
N GLU A 261 -13.81 8.18 -7.86
CA GLU A 261 -12.66 7.62 -7.15
C GLU A 261 -11.59 7.10 -8.11
N TRP A 262 -11.98 6.26 -9.09
CA TRP A 262 -10.99 5.67 -9.98
C TRP A 262 -10.33 6.72 -10.87
N ARG A 263 -11.01 7.82 -11.22
CA ARG A 263 -10.41 8.97 -11.91
C ARG A 263 -9.28 9.60 -11.10
N PHE A 264 -9.48 9.77 -9.80
CA PHE A 264 -8.44 10.27 -8.89
C PHE A 264 -7.25 9.31 -8.82
N SER A 265 -7.50 8.01 -8.67
CA SER A 265 -6.41 7.03 -8.69
C SER A 265 -5.65 7.06 -10.01
N LYS A 266 -6.35 7.06 -11.15
CA LYS A 266 -5.76 7.16 -12.49
C LYS A 266 -4.89 8.40 -12.62
N HIS A 267 -5.42 9.57 -12.26
CA HIS A 267 -4.71 10.83 -12.33
C HIS A 267 -3.42 10.79 -11.50
N TRP A 268 -3.49 10.37 -10.23
CA TRP A 268 -2.29 10.32 -9.38
C TRP A 268 -1.31 9.21 -9.75
N LYS A 269 -1.72 8.21 -10.53
CA LYS A 269 -0.80 7.20 -11.07
C LYS A 269 -0.03 7.72 -12.30
N ILE A 270 -0.66 8.49 -13.17
CA ILE A 270 -0.05 8.90 -14.44
C ILE A 270 0.53 10.32 -14.43
N ASN A 271 -0.05 11.21 -13.63
CA ASN A 271 0.21 12.66 -13.64
C ASN A 271 0.68 13.21 -12.29
N HIS A 272 1.16 12.37 -11.37
CA HIS A 272 1.57 12.82 -10.04
C HIS A 272 2.61 13.97 -10.08
N PRO A 273 2.47 15.07 -9.30
CA PRO A 273 3.38 16.21 -9.35
C PRO A 273 4.82 15.82 -9.02
N PHE A 274 5.05 15.03 -7.97
CA PHE A 274 6.40 14.62 -7.57
C PHE A 274 6.77 13.14 -7.77
N MET A 275 5.82 12.22 -7.99
CA MET A 275 6.12 10.80 -8.19
C MET A 275 6.20 10.43 -9.68
N GLY A 276 6.83 9.29 -9.99
CA GLY A 276 6.85 8.70 -11.33
C GLY A 276 5.54 8.01 -11.70
N LYS A 277 5.41 7.67 -13.00
CA LYS A 277 4.24 6.98 -13.56
C LYS A 277 4.06 5.59 -12.96
N MET A 278 2.81 5.17 -12.87
CA MET A 278 2.37 3.85 -12.40
C MET A 278 1.25 3.36 -13.33
N ALA A 279 1.13 2.04 -13.49
CA ALA A 279 0.09 1.44 -14.33
C ALA A 279 -1.31 1.69 -13.78
N PHE A 280 -2.24 2.07 -14.66
CA PHE A 280 -3.68 2.09 -14.40
C PHE A 280 -4.43 1.56 -15.64
N PRO A 281 -5.30 0.53 -15.52
CA PRO A 281 -5.42 -0.36 -14.36
C PRO A 281 -4.09 -1.10 -14.08
N GLU A 282 -4.04 -1.95 -13.06
CA GLU A 282 -2.83 -2.74 -12.80
C GLU A 282 -2.39 -3.54 -14.02
N ASN A 283 -1.07 -3.66 -14.21
CA ASN A 283 -0.52 -4.53 -15.26
C ASN A 283 -0.56 -5.98 -14.78
N GLU A 284 -1.46 -6.77 -15.35
CA GLU A 284 -1.73 -8.14 -14.92
C GLU A 284 -0.56 -9.11 -15.18
N ASN A 285 0.36 -8.77 -16.07
CA ASN A 285 1.55 -9.58 -16.36
C ASN A 285 2.66 -9.40 -15.30
N ASN A 286 2.49 -8.47 -14.37
CA ASN A 286 3.41 -8.27 -13.25
C ASN A 286 2.84 -8.82 -11.94
N PRO A 287 3.69 -9.05 -10.93
CA PRO A 287 3.22 -9.18 -9.56
C PRO A 287 2.41 -7.95 -9.14
N SER A 288 1.43 -8.15 -8.27
CA SER A 288 0.71 -7.06 -7.62
C SER A 288 1.69 -6.12 -6.89
N ARG A 289 1.36 -4.84 -6.89
CA ARG A 289 1.93 -3.89 -5.92
C ARG A 289 1.48 -4.26 -4.51
N THR A 290 2.06 -3.59 -3.52
CA THR A 290 1.79 -3.83 -2.10
C THR A 290 0.30 -3.62 -1.76
N ILE A 291 -0.40 -4.69 -1.35
CA ILE A 291 -1.72 -4.64 -0.70
C ILE A 291 -1.56 -3.86 0.61
N THR A 292 -2.24 -2.73 0.71
CA THR A 292 -2.22 -1.86 1.89
C THR A 292 -3.31 -2.25 2.87
N ALA A 293 -3.10 -1.98 4.16
CA ALA A 293 -4.08 -2.25 5.22
C ALA A 293 -5.35 -1.40 5.12
N THR A 294 -5.30 -0.28 4.40
CA THR A 294 -6.47 0.54 4.09
C THR A 294 -6.96 0.22 2.69
N ARG A 295 -8.25 -0.07 2.58
CA ARG A 295 -8.94 -0.25 1.31
C ARG A 295 -9.34 1.11 0.75
N ILE A 296 -8.58 1.62 -0.20
CA ILE A 296 -8.79 2.95 -0.78
C ILE A 296 -8.90 2.82 -2.29
N ALA A 297 -9.84 3.52 -2.92
CA ALA A 297 -10.03 3.51 -4.38
C ALA A 297 -9.60 4.82 -5.09
N ASN A 298 -9.33 5.89 -4.34
CA ASN A 298 -9.01 7.22 -4.87
C ASN A 298 -7.53 7.63 -4.74
N SER A 299 -6.66 6.71 -4.32
CA SER A 299 -5.24 7.01 -4.07
C SER A 299 -4.36 6.52 -5.22
N ARG A 300 -3.13 7.05 -5.29
CA ARG A 300 -2.10 6.52 -6.20
C ARG A 300 -1.82 5.04 -5.93
N GLU A 301 -1.83 4.63 -4.67
CA GLU A 301 -1.43 3.27 -4.28
C GLU A 301 -2.55 2.24 -4.44
N SER A 302 -3.78 2.68 -4.70
CA SER A 302 -4.96 1.83 -4.90
C SER A 302 -4.73 0.73 -5.95
N ILE A 303 -5.02 -0.52 -5.61
CA ILE A 303 -4.98 -1.67 -6.53
C ILE A 303 -6.31 -1.71 -7.29
N ILE A 304 -6.28 -1.45 -8.59
CA ILE A 304 -7.49 -1.30 -9.40
C ILE A 304 -7.38 -2.17 -10.65
N TYR A 305 -8.40 -3.00 -10.86
CA TYR A 305 -8.54 -3.83 -12.05
C TYR A 305 -9.65 -3.28 -12.95
N LYS A 306 -9.54 -3.57 -14.25
CA LYS A 306 -10.69 -3.44 -15.13
C LYS A 306 -11.76 -4.44 -14.65
N SER A 307 -12.99 -3.98 -14.54
CA SER A 307 -14.10 -4.86 -14.16
C SER A 307 -14.35 -5.87 -15.28
N GLU A 308 -14.65 -7.12 -14.90
CA GLU A 308 -15.09 -8.17 -15.82
C GLU A 308 -16.50 -7.89 -16.36
N ILE A 309 -17.25 -6.97 -15.73
CA ILE A 309 -18.53 -6.47 -16.22
C ILE A 309 -18.30 -5.24 -17.08
N ASN A 310 -18.94 -5.20 -18.25
CA ASN A 310 -18.84 -4.10 -19.21
C ASN A 310 -19.68 -2.88 -18.79
N ARG A 311 -19.26 -2.18 -17.73
CA ARG A 311 -19.80 -0.86 -17.31
C ARG A 311 -18.96 0.28 -17.89
N LYS A 312 -19.58 1.45 -18.05
CA LYS A 312 -18.90 2.72 -18.35
C LYS A 312 -19.10 3.67 -17.18
N GLY A 313 -18.04 4.36 -16.73
CA GLY A 313 -18.12 5.25 -15.57
C GLY A 313 -18.13 4.47 -14.25
N ASP A 314 -19.24 4.53 -13.51
CA ASP A 314 -19.36 3.85 -12.22
C ASP A 314 -19.29 2.32 -12.36
N GLY A 315 -18.36 1.71 -11.63
CA GLY A 315 -18.12 0.27 -11.65
C GLY A 315 -17.39 -0.22 -12.90
N GLU A 316 -16.90 0.67 -13.77
CA GLU A 316 -16.02 0.34 -14.89
C GLU A 316 -14.73 -0.35 -14.42
N PHE A 317 -14.28 0.04 -13.23
CA PHE A 317 -13.13 -0.53 -12.54
C PHE A 317 -13.56 -1.05 -11.17
N ARG A 318 -12.78 -1.97 -10.62
CA ARG A 318 -13.01 -2.55 -9.29
C ARG A 318 -11.74 -2.69 -8.49
N LEU A 319 -11.89 -2.76 -7.17
CA LEU A 319 -10.83 -3.23 -6.27
C LEU A 319 -10.73 -4.77 -6.35
N PRO A 320 -9.65 -5.41 -5.84
CA PRO A 320 -9.72 -6.83 -5.57
C PRO A 320 -10.75 -7.12 -4.48
N THR A 321 -11.24 -8.37 -4.44
CA THR A 321 -11.98 -8.89 -3.30
C THR A 321 -11.03 -9.19 -2.14
N VAL A 322 -11.56 -9.39 -0.93
CA VAL A 322 -10.75 -9.82 0.22
C VAL A 322 -10.03 -11.14 -0.09
N ARG A 323 -10.70 -12.12 -0.73
CA ARG A 323 -10.08 -13.39 -1.14
C ARG A 323 -8.97 -13.22 -2.18
N GLU A 324 -9.16 -12.39 -3.20
CA GLU A 324 -8.10 -12.10 -4.17
C GLU A 324 -6.88 -11.46 -3.48
N ALA A 325 -7.11 -10.51 -2.57
CA ALA A 325 -6.04 -9.90 -1.78
C ALA A 325 -5.32 -10.93 -0.88
N ALA A 326 -6.06 -11.86 -0.27
CA ALA A 326 -5.50 -12.93 0.55
C ALA A 326 -4.62 -13.88 -0.27
N ILE A 327 -5.06 -14.27 -1.48
CA ILE A 327 -4.27 -15.07 -2.42
C ILE A 327 -2.98 -14.33 -2.80
N ILE A 328 -3.06 -13.03 -3.11
CA ILE A 328 -1.88 -12.19 -3.42
C ILE A 328 -0.88 -12.18 -2.26
N MET A 329 -1.37 -12.13 -1.02
CA MET A 329 -0.54 -12.19 0.20
C MET A 329 -0.01 -13.61 0.50
N GLY A 330 -0.46 -14.63 -0.23
CA GLY A 330 0.01 -16.00 -0.10
C GLY A 330 -0.79 -16.85 0.89
N PHE A 331 -1.99 -16.43 1.32
CA PHE A 331 -2.83 -17.27 2.16
C PHE A 331 -3.50 -18.39 1.33
N PRO A 332 -3.64 -19.61 1.87
CA PRO A 332 -4.48 -20.65 1.28
C PRO A 332 -5.93 -20.20 1.10
N ILE A 333 -6.63 -20.71 0.08
CA ILE A 333 -8.06 -20.40 -0.16
C ILE A 333 -8.97 -20.85 1.00
N THR A 334 -8.50 -21.79 1.81
CA THR A 334 -9.19 -22.29 3.02
C THR A 334 -8.98 -21.40 4.25
N TYR A 335 -8.00 -20.49 4.23
CA TYR A 335 -7.72 -19.58 5.34
C TYR A 335 -8.85 -18.57 5.52
N GLN A 336 -9.29 -18.33 6.75
CA GLN A 336 -10.44 -17.46 7.04
C GLN A 336 -10.04 -16.18 7.76
N PHE A 337 -10.84 -15.12 7.58
CA PHE A 337 -10.66 -13.83 8.24
C PHE A 337 -11.94 -13.45 8.96
N MET A 338 -11.82 -12.95 10.20
CA MET A 338 -12.96 -12.63 11.05
C MET A 338 -13.35 -11.15 10.98
N GLY A 339 -14.64 -10.87 11.15
CA GLY A 339 -15.18 -9.50 11.22
C GLY A 339 -15.68 -8.93 9.88
N SER A 340 -15.88 -7.60 9.87
CA SER A 340 -16.41 -6.85 8.72
C SER A 340 -15.46 -6.82 7.52
N GLU A 341 -15.94 -6.43 6.34
CA GLU A 341 -15.09 -6.32 5.14
C GLU A 341 -13.82 -5.47 5.35
N ASN A 342 -13.95 -4.28 5.96
CA ASN A 342 -12.81 -3.41 6.24
C ASN A 342 -11.84 -4.04 7.24
N THR A 343 -12.36 -4.78 8.22
CA THR A 343 -11.56 -5.54 9.19
C THR A 343 -10.75 -6.62 8.46
N LYS A 344 -11.40 -7.45 7.64
CA LYS A 344 -10.75 -8.52 6.87
C LYS A 344 -9.68 -7.97 5.92
N TRP A 345 -9.99 -6.88 5.23
CA TRP A 345 -9.01 -6.22 4.36
C TRP A 345 -7.78 -5.74 5.14
N ARG A 346 -8.00 -5.10 6.30
CA ARG A 346 -6.90 -4.63 7.16
C ARG A 346 -6.05 -5.79 7.67
N LEU A 347 -6.67 -6.90 8.07
CA LEU A 347 -5.99 -8.14 8.45
C LEU A 347 -5.08 -8.64 7.34
N VAL A 348 -5.61 -8.76 6.11
CA VAL A 348 -4.85 -9.19 4.93
C VAL A 348 -3.71 -8.23 4.60
N GLY A 349 -3.95 -6.91 4.55
CA GLY A 349 -2.94 -5.94 4.16
C GLY A 349 -1.80 -5.74 5.16
N ASN A 350 -2.07 -5.99 6.45
CA ASN A 350 -1.06 -5.97 7.51
C ASN A 350 -0.19 -7.22 7.56
N ALA A 351 -0.67 -8.36 7.05
CA ALA A 351 0.05 -9.62 7.16
C ALA A 351 1.43 -9.60 6.47
N VAL A 352 2.30 -10.49 6.95
CA VAL A 352 3.52 -10.90 6.24
C VAL A 352 3.14 -11.90 5.15
N CYS A 353 3.80 -11.85 4.00
CA CYS A 353 3.57 -12.85 2.95
C CYS A 353 4.02 -14.23 3.43
N ALA A 354 3.12 -15.22 3.40
CA ALA A 354 3.40 -16.57 3.89
C ALA A 354 4.61 -17.21 3.19
N SER A 355 4.84 -16.91 1.91
CA SER A 355 6.02 -17.39 1.17
C SER A 355 7.35 -16.87 1.69
N VAL A 356 7.40 -15.62 2.17
CA VAL A 356 8.61 -15.06 2.80
C VAL A 356 8.85 -15.75 4.13
N SER A 357 7.80 -15.87 4.94
CA SER A 357 7.86 -16.58 6.22
C SER A 357 8.37 -18.02 6.06
N ARG A 358 7.78 -18.76 5.11
CA ARG A 358 8.17 -20.13 4.77
C ARG A 358 9.65 -20.25 4.41
N ALA A 359 10.17 -19.30 3.64
CA ALA A 359 11.58 -19.28 3.27
C ALA A 359 12.50 -19.11 4.49
N PHE A 360 12.14 -18.27 5.46
CA PHE A 360 12.89 -18.15 6.71
C PHE A 360 12.76 -19.39 7.59
N ALA A 361 11.57 -19.98 7.69
CA ALA A 361 11.37 -21.24 8.38
C ALA A 361 12.25 -22.37 7.80
N GLU A 362 12.42 -22.43 6.47
CA GLU A 362 13.34 -23.36 5.82
C GLU A 362 14.80 -23.14 6.25
N THR A 363 15.27 -21.88 6.34
CA THR A 363 16.65 -21.60 6.81
C THR A 363 16.90 -22.10 8.23
N VAL A 364 15.87 -22.12 9.08
CA VAL A 364 15.95 -22.65 10.45
C VAL A 364 16.10 -24.17 10.41
N LEU A 365 15.25 -24.87 9.64
CA LEU A 365 15.32 -26.33 9.51
C LEU A 365 16.69 -26.77 8.96
N ASP A 366 17.15 -26.12 7.90
CA ASP A 366 18.46 -26.40 7.29
C ASP A 366 19.60 -26.18 8.30
N SER A 367 19.55 -25.08 9.06
CA SER A 367 20.59 -24.77 10.06
C SER A 367 20.64 -25.73 11.23
N LEU A 368 19.52 -26.40 11.51
CA LEU A 368 19.37 -27.40 12.55
C LEU A 368 19.55 -28.83 12.02
N ASN A 369 19.81 -29.01 10.71
CA ASN A 369 19.85 -30.30 10.02
C ASN A 369 18.57 -31.13 10.21
N ILE A 370 17.41 -30.47 10.30
CA ILE A 370 16.12 -31.14 10.40
C ILE A 370 15.60 -31.36 8.99
N LYS A 371 15.26 -32.61 8.66
CA LYS A 371 14.68 -32.95 7.35
C LYS A 371 13.34 -32.24 7.19
N LYS A 372 13.19 -31.50 6.10
CA LYS A 372 11.92 -30.91 5.70
C LYS A 372 10.93 -31.99 5.25
N GLY A 373 9.64 -31.74 5.49
CA GLY A 373 8.57 -32.56 4.92
C GLY A 373 8.57 -32.49 3.39
N GLN A 374 8.00 -33.51 2.74
CA GLN A 374 7.86 -33.53 1.28
C GLN A 374 6.81 -32.52 0.78
N GLU A 375 5.79 -32.24 1.58
CA GLU A 375 4.69 -31.33 1.26
C GLU A 375 4.54 -30.23 2.31
N LEU A 376 3.94 -29.11 1.90
CA LEU A 376 3.57 -28.03 2.81
C LEU A 376 2.37 -28.43 3.67
N VAL A 377 2.44 -28.11 4.97
CA VAL A 377 1.33 -28.36 5.90
C VAL A 377 0.31 -27.21 5.80
N VAL A 378 -0.84 -27.48 5.21
CA VAL A 378 -1.94 -26.52 5.03
C VAL A 378 -3.28 -27.16 5.40
N GLU A 379 -4.25 -26.36 5.87
CA GLU A 379 -5.62 -26.84 6.04
C GLU A 379 -6.26 -27.08 4.67
N LYS A 380 -6.66 -28.33 4.40
CA LYS A 380 -7.30 -28.70 3.13
C LYS A 380 -8.80 -28.40 3.09
N SER A 381 -9.42 -28.21 4.26
CA SER A 381 -10.85 -27.88 4.39
C SER A 381 -11.03 -26.55 5.13
N PRO A 382 -11.94 -25.67 4.69
CA PRO A 382 -12.18 -24.41 5.36
C PRO A 382 -13.02 -24.60 6.63
N ASN A 383 -12.58 -24.02 7.75
CA ASN A 383 -13.41 -23.89 8.95
C ASN A 383 -14.34 -22.68 8.81
N LEU A 384 -15.63 -22.90 8.56
CA LEU A 384 -16.59 -21.81 8.33
C LEU A 384 -17.32 -21.34 9.61
N LYS A 385 -17.03 -21.94 10.78
CA LYS A 385 -17.73 -21.64 12.04
C LYS A 385 -17.53 -20.17 12.43
N GLY A 386 -18.63 -19.43 12.55
CA GLY A 386 -18.60 -18.02 12.97
C GLY A 386 -18.00 -17.04 11.94
N VAL A 387 -17.67 -17.49 10.73
CA VAL A 387 -17.12 -16.63 9.67
C VAL A 387 -18.23 -15.81 9.02
N ILE A 388 -18.13 -14.47 9.07
CA ILE A 388 -19.02 -13.56 8.34
C ILE A 388 -18.64 -13.62 6.85
N ASN A 389 -19.33 -14.40 6.03
CA ASN A 389 -19.01 -14.51 4.60
C ASN A 389 -19.51 -13.28 3.81
N LEU A 390 -18.63 -12.60 3.07
CA LEU A 390 -19.00 -11.44 2.25
C LEU A 390 -19.70 -11.79 0.93
N ASN A 391 -19.73 -13.06 0.54
CA ASN A 391 -20.38 -13.48 -0.70
C ASN A 391 -21.87 -13.13 -0.68
N ASN A 392 -22.33 -12.46 -1.74
CA ASN A 392 -23.74 -12.16 -1.93
C ASN A 392 -24.23 -12.48 -3.34
N TYR A 393 -23.33 -12.78 -4.29
CA TYR A 393 -23.64 -13.09 -5.70
C TYR A 393 -24.51 -12.02 -6.39
N LYS A 394 -24.46 -10.79 -5.88
CA LYS A 394 -25.27 -9.68 -6.36
C LYS A 394 -24.39 -8.60 -6.99
N ILE A 395 -24.92 -8.03 -8.05
CA ILE A 395 -24.38 -6.81 -8.65
C ILE A 395 -24.69 -5.62 -7.73
N LYS A 396 -23.68 -4.82 -7.43
CA LYS A 396 -23.82 -3.64 -6.58
C LYS A 396 -24.46 -2.51 -7.38
N THR A 397 -25.49 -1.89 -6.80
CA THR A 397 -26.01 -0.61 -7.28
C THR A 397 -25.06 0.51 -6.83
N LEU A 398 -24.66 1.39 -7.77
CA LEU A 398 -23.75 2.51 -7.54
C LEU A 398 -24.54 3.83 -7.66
N ASP A 399 -25.41 4.07 -6.70
CA ASP A 399 -26.37 5.18 -6.64
C ASP A 399 -25.94 6.31 -5.67
N ASN A 400 -24.97 6.03 -4.79
CA ASN A 400 -24.53 6.94 -3.73
C ASN A 400 -23.06 7.32 -3.92
N PRO A 401 -22.73 8.18 -4.91
CA PRO A 401 -21.35 8.57 -5.18
C PRO A 401 -20.73 9.30 -3.98
N PRO A 402 -19.42 9.16 -3.76
CA PRO A 402 -18.75 9.79 -2.62
C PRO A 402 -18.77 11.31 -2.78
N ILE A 403 -19.06 12.00 -1.68
CA ILE A 403 -18.91 13.46 -1.57
C ILE A 403 -17.64 13.78 -0.79
N LYS A 404 -17.04 14.95 -1.05
CA LYS A 404 -15.93 15.47 -0.27
C LYS A 404 -16.44 16.35 0.87
N ASN A 405 -15.61 16.53 1.88
CA ASN A 405 -15.89 17.48 2.96
C ASN A 405 -16.03 18.90 2.42
N LYS A 406 -16.83 19.73 3.11
CA LYS A 406 -16.92 21.16 2.83
C LYS A 406 -15.54 21.83 2.88
N ASN A 407 -15.29 22.75 1.97
CA ASN A 407 -14.01 23.42 1.73
C ASN A 407 -12.88 22.43 1.37
N ALA A 408 -13.22 21.33 0.69
CA ALA A 408 -12.22 20.36 0.23
C ALA A 408 -11.21 21.04 -0.69
N ARG A 409 -9.92 20.76 -0.46
CA ARG A 409 -8.84 21.28 -1.30
C ARG A 409 -8.81 20.58 -2.65
N CYS A 410 -8.79 21.37 -3.71
CA CYS A 410 -8.54 20.91 -5.06
C CYS A 410 -7.15 21.35 -5.51
N ARG A 411 -6.40 20.41 -6.09
CA ARG A 411 -5.15 20.64 -6.81
C ARG A 411 -5.11 19.66 -7.97
N TRP A 412 -5.09 20.17 -9.20
CA TRP A 412 -5.12 19.32 -10.40
C TRP A 412 -4.30 19.94 -11.53
N GLN A 413 -3.69 19.10 -12.36
CA GLN A 413 -2.86 19.53 -13.49
C GLN A 413 -3.15 18.67 -14.73
N PRO A 414 -3.23 19.25 -15.93
CA PRO A 414 -3.61 18.50 -17.12
C PRO A 414 -2.49 17.53 -17.54
N ILE A 415 -1.23 17.96 -17.43
CA ILE A 415 -0.05 17.21 -17.86
C ILE A 415 1.14 17.42 -16.91
N LYS A 416 2.11 16.49 -16.97
CA LYS A 416 3.43 16.63 -16.35
C LYS A 416 4.51 16.32 -17.40
N GLU A 417 5.30 17.34 -17.72
CA GLU A 417 6.33 17.29 -18.78
C GLU A 417 7.45 18.28 -18.46
N GLY A 418 8.70 17.99 -18.84
CA GLY A 418 9.84 18.89 -18.60
C GLY A 418 10.17 19.14 -17.11
N ASN A 419 9.78 18.21 -16.24
CA ASN A 419 9.81 18.39 -14.78
C ASN A 419 9.06 19.68 -14.37
N LEU A 420 7.90 19.92 -14.99
CA LEU A 420 7.05 21.09 -14.79
C LEU A 420 5.59 20.65 -14.70
N THR A 421 4.78 21.36 -13.90
CA THR A 421 3.32 21.23 -13.90
C THR A 421 2.67 22.59 -13.79
N VAL A 422 1.70 22.87 -14.66
CA VAL A 422 0.76 23.98 -14.50
C VAL A 422 -0.47 23.46 -13.78
N THR A 423 -0.80 24.06 -12.65
CA THR A 423 -1.78 23.54 -11.69
C THR A 423 -2.90 24.54 -11.46
N LEU A 424 -4.14 24.03 -11.46
CA LEU A 424 -5.32 24.69 -10.92
C LEU A 424 -5.48 24.32 -9.43
N SER A 425 -5.67 25.30 -8.54
CA SER A 425 -5.96 25.04 -7.13
C SER A 425 -6.95 26.04 -6.53
N ASN A 426 -7.69 25.62 -5.50
CA ASN A 426 -8.60 26.50 -4.71
C ASN A 426 -7.98 26.99 -3.39
N TYR A 427 -6.67 26.80 -3.22
CA TYR A 427 -5.91 27.23 -2.05
C TYR A 427 -4.50 27.65 -2.47
N ASN A 428 -3.82 28.42 -1.61
CA ASN A 428 -2.40 28.72 -1.78
C ASN A 428 -1.54 27.51 -1.43
N ILE A 429 -0.94 26.89 -2.46
CA ILE A 429 -0.12 25.67 -2.35
C ILE A 429 1.14 25.87 -1.49
N GLU A 430 1.67 27.10 -1.39
CA GLU A 430 2.85 27.42 -0.56
C GLU A 430 2.49 27.76 0.88
N LYS A 431 1.50 28.64 1.07
CA LYS A 431 1.30 29.36 2.35
C LYS A 431 0.14 28.83 3.19
N SER A 432 -0.84 28.16 2.58
CA SER A 432 -2.10 27.83 3.27
C SER A 432 -2.38 26.33 3.25
N THR A 433 -2.88 25.83 4.37
CA THR A 433 -3.46 24.49 4.47
C THR A 433 -4.98 24.49 4.24
N LYS A 434 -5.59 25.66 4.01
CA LYS A 434 -7.05 25.86 3.88
C LYS A 434 -7.43 26.45 2.52
N GLU A 435 -8.57 26.02 2.03
CA GLU A 435 -9.30 26.64 0.91
C GLU A 435 -9.67 28.09 1.30
N ASP A 436 -9.64 29.00 0.34
CA ASP A 436 -9.82 30.45 0.56
C ASP A 436 -10.69 31.12 -0.53
N ARG A 437 -11.61 30.36 -1.12
CA ARG A 437 -12.64 30.77 -2.09
C ARG A 437 -12.12 31.37 -3.39
N LYS A 438 -10.82 31.24 -3.66
CA LYS A 438 -10.20 31.73 -4.88
C LYS A 438 -9.51 30.61 -5.65
N TRP A 439 -9.88 30.46 -6.92
CA TRP A 439 -9.17 29.57 -7.84
C TRP A 439 -7.89 30.25 -8.33
N ARG A 440 -6.80 29.49 -8.44
CA ARG A 440 -5.47 30.03 -8.77
C ARG A 440 -4.78 29.16 -9.80
N THR A 441 -3.95 29.84 -10.58
CA THR A 441 -2.98 29.20 -11.47
C THR A 441 -1.59 29.29 -10.84
N SER A 442 -0.89 28.17 -10.85
CA SER A 442 0.50 28.11 -10.38
C SER A 442 1.33 27.14 -11.18
N ILE A 443 2.61 27.46 -11.38
CA ILE A 443 3.57 26.65 -12.09
C ILE A 443 4.55 26.08 -11.08
N GLN A 444 4.78 24.76 -11.09
CA GLN A 444 5.80 24.12 -10.27
C GLN A 444 6.93 23.60 -11.16
N TYR A 445 8.18 23.93 -10.82
CA TYR A 445 9.36 23.64 -11.63
C TYR A 445 10.16 22.39 -11.23
N GLY A 446 9.54 21.50 -10.45
CA GLY A 446 10.06 20.16 -10.23
C GLY A 446 9.37 19.37 -9.12
N THR A 447 10.06 18.35 -8.61
CA THR A 447 9.48 17.34 -7.72
C THR A 447 10.01 17.43 -6.28
N GLY A 448 9.26 17.98 -5.34
CA GLY A 448 9.59 17.91 -3.90
C GLY A 448 9.55 19.25 -3.18
N LYS A 449 9.99 19.27 -1.91
CA LYS A 449 10.16 20.51 -1.13
C LYS A 449 11.39 21.26 -1.67
N GLY A 450 11.24 22.56 -1.94
CA GLY A 450 12.35 23.44 -2.40
C GLY A 450 12.37 23.77 -3.90
N PHE A 451 11.51 23.15 -4.72
CA PHE A 451 11.37 23.60 -6.12
C PHE A 451 10.57 24.91 -6.19
N PRO A 452 10.96 25.86 -7.04
CA PRO A 452 10.28 27.14 -7.13
C PRO A 452 8.85 26.93 -7.64
N ILE A 453 7.96 27.74 -7.09
CA ILE A 453 6.58 27.85 -7.50
C ILE A 453 6.37 29.28 -8.01
N GLN A 454 5.77 29.41 -9.19
CA GLN A 454 5.41 30.71 -9.76
C GLN A 454 3.89 30.83 -9.72
N HIS A 455 3.41 31.85 -9.01
CA HIS A 455 2.00 32.24 -9.06
C HIS A 455 1.73 33.05 -10.33
N VAL A 456 0.59 32.81 -10.95
CA VAL A 456 0.18 33.47 -12.19
C VAL A 456 -1.11 34.23 -11.92
N GLU A 457 -1.11 35.52 -12.23
CA GLU A 457 -2.26 36.40 -11.99
C GLU A 457 -3.42 36.09 -12.95
N ASP A 458 -4.64 36.40 -12.51
CA ASP A 458 -5.82 36.26 -13.36
C ASP A 458 -5.71 37.21 -14.57
N GLY A 459 -6.18 36.77 -15.74
CA GLY A 459 -6.11 37.50 -17.01
C GLY A 459 -4.81 37.30 -17.80
N TYR A 460 -3.79 36.66 -17.21
CA TYR A 460 -2.48 36.46 -17.87
C TYR A 460 -2.56 35.66 -19.17
N PHE A 461 -3.56 34.80 -19.34
CA PHE A 461 -3.76 34.01 -20.57
C PHE A 461 -3.81 34.86 -21.84
N THR A 462 -4.33 36.10 -21.77
CA THR A 462 -4.40 37.04 -22.90
C THR A 462 -3.01 37.35 -23.49
N LYS A 463 -1.98 37.45 -22.63
CA LYS A 463 -0.59 37.70 -23.05
C LYS A 463 0.02 36.52 -23.79
N LEU A 464 -0.58 35.33 -23.70
CA LEU A 464 -0.08 34.12 -24.33
C LEU A 464 -0.67 33.87 -25.72
N GLU A 465 -1.72 34.58 -26.12
CA GLU A 465 -2.43 34.35 -27.40
C GLU A 465 -1.53 34.59 -28.61
N SER A 466 -0.78 35.70 -28.59
CA SER A 466 0.19 36.04 -29.63
C SER A 466 1.39 35.08 -29.68
N ILE A 467 1.69 34.40 -28.58
CA ILE A 467 2.77 33.41 -28.51
C ILE A 467 2.25 32.07 -29.04
N ILE A 468 1.09 31.63 -28.57
CA ILE A 468 0.47 30.35 -28.93
C ILE A 468 0.12 30.30 -30.42
N SER A 469 -0.41 31.38 -30.98
CA SER A 469 -0.79 31.48 -32.41
C SER A 469 0.38 31.25 -33.38
N LYS A 470 1.63 31.44 -32.94
CA LYS A 470 2.83 31.17 -33.74
C LYS A 470 3.12 29.68 -33.91
N PHE A 471 2.62 28.84 -33.01
CA PHE A 471 2.85 27.40 -33.08
C PHE A 471 1.82 26.71 -33.98
N LYS A 472 2.27 25.68 -34.72
CA LYS A 472 1.36 24.83 -35.48
C LYS A 472 0.30 24.22 -34.55
N GLY A 473 -0.97 24.36 -34.93
CA GLY A 473 -2.11 23.93 -34.12
C GLY A 473 -2.50 24.90 -32.99
N GLY A 474 -1.74 25.97 -32.76
CA GLY A 474 -2.02 26.98 -31.73
C GLY A 474 -3.32 27.75 -31.98
N ASN A 475 -3.59 28.18 -33.22
CA ASN A 475 -4.86 28.85 -33.53
C ASN A 475 -6.07 27.93 -33.28
N LYS A 476 -5.98 26.66 -33.68
CA LYS A 476 -7.02 25.66 -33.42
C LYS A 476 -7.20 25.41 -31.92
N PHE A 477 -6.12 25.40 -31.15
CA PHE A 477 -6.17 25.32 -29.69
C PHE A 477 -6.92 26.51 -29.08
N LEU A 478 -6.54 27.73 -29.46
CA LEU A 478 -7.17 28.96 -28.98
C LEU A 478 -8.67 28.96 -29.32
N GLU A 479 -9.02 28.64 -30.56
CA GLU A 479 -10.41 28.50 -30.99
C GLU A 479 -11.18 27.49 -30.13
N THR A 480 -10.62 26.30 -29.90
CA THR A 480 -11.25 25.24 -29.09
C THR A 480 -11.43 25.66 -27.62
N ILE A 481 -10.46 26.38 -27.04
CA ILE A 481 -10.57 26.86 -25.65
C ILE A 481 -11.56 28.03 -25.55
N ASN A 482 -11.57 28.91 -26.55
CA ASN A 482 -12.37 30.12 -26.55
C ASN A 482 -13.84 29.87 -26.91
N ASN A 483 -14.09 28.90 -27.78
CA ASN A 483 -15.41 28.55 -28.27
C ASN A 483 -15.81 27.17 -27.70
N GLY A 484 -16.91 27.12 -26.95
CA GLY A 484 -17.41 25.87 -26.35
C GLY A 484 -16.75 25.46 -25.03
N PHE A 485 -15.41 25.45 -24.89
CA PHE A 485 -14.79 25.06 -23.61
C PHE A 485 -15.03 26.11 -22.50
N SER A 486 -14.83 27.39 -22.80
CA SER A 486 -14.95 28.48 -21.82
C SER A 486 -16.37 28.60 -21.22
N GLU A 487 -17.39 28.16 -21.97
CA GLU A 487 -18.80 28.14 -21.55
C GLU A 487 -19.08 27.10 -20.45
N LYS A 488 -18.20 26.10 -20.31
CA LYS A 488 -18.27 25.04 -19.29
C LYS A 488 -17.70 25.48 -17.94
N ILE A 489 -17.07 26.65 -17.85
CA ILE A 489 -16.48 27.17 -16.62
C ILE A 489 -17.56 27.89 -15.80
N ALA A 490 -17.82 27.42 -14.57
CA ALA A 490 -18.74 28.05 -13.63
C ALA A 490 -18.05 29.13 -12.78
N SER A 491 -18.82 29.84 -11.93
CA SER A 491 -18.28 30.74 -10.90
C SER A 491 -17.44 29.98 -9.86
N ALA A 492 -16.58 30.69 -9.14
CA ALA A 492 -15.67 30.10 -8.15
C ALA A 492 -16.43 29.29 -7.09
N GLN A 493 -17.55 29.83 -6.58
CA GLN A 493 -18.42 29.17 -5.62
C GLN A 493 -19.03 27.89 -6.20
N LYS A 494 -19.55 27.95 -7.44
CA LYS A 494 -20.20 26.79 -8.07
C LYS A 494 -19.18 25.71 -8.43
N LEU A 495 -17.96 26.07 -8.86
CA LEU A 495 -16.86 25.11 -9.05
C LEU A 495 -16.50 24.40 -7.74
N GLN A 496 -16.47 25.11 -6.62
CA GLN A 496 -16.22 24.53 -5.30
C GLN A 496 -17.32 23.54 -4.91
N GLU A 497 -18.59 23.93 -5.07
CA GLU A 497 -19.75 23.06 -4.81
C GLU A 497 -19.71 21.79 -5.66
N MET A 498 -19.49 21.92 -6.98
CA MET A 498 -19.39 20.78 -7.89
C MET A 498 -18.20 19.86 -7.55
N PHE A 499 -17.08 20.41 -7.07
CA PHE A 499 -15.93 19.61 -6.61
C PHE A 499 -16.26 18.81 -5.34
N GLU A 500 -16.99 19.42 -4.42
CA GLU A 500 -17.43 18.77 -3.17
C GLU A 500 -18.45 17.66 -3.45
N LEU A 501 -19.40 17.91 -4.35
CA LEU A 501 -20.36 16.91 -4.82
C LEU A 501 -19.77 15.89 -5.79
N GLN A 502 -18.56 16.16 -6.31
CA GLN A 502 -17.90 15.40 -7.38
C GLN A 502 -18.79 15.20 -8.61
N LYS A 503 -19.61 16.21 -8.94
CA LYS A 503 -20.64 16.14 -9.98
C LYS A 503 -20.68 17.45 -10.77
N SER A 504 -20.76 17.33 -12.09
CA SER A 504 -20.96 18.46 -13.01
C SER A 504 -22.43 18.85 -13.08
N ASP A 505 -22.73 20.11 -13.40
CA ASP A 505 -24.08 20.68 -13.34
C ASP A 505 -24.46 21.34 -14.68
N GLY A 506 -25.43 20.75 -15.37
CA GLY A 506 -25.86 21.19 -16.71
C GLY A 506 -24.69 21.25 -17.69
N LYS A 507 -24.42 22.44 -18.22
CA LYS A 507 -23.28 22.70 -19.13
C LYS A 507 -21.94 22.85 -18.40
N PHE A 508 -21.95 23.07 -17.09
CA PHE A 508 -20.76 23.34 -16.32
C PHE A 508 -20.07 22.04 -15.89
N LEU A 509 -18.76 22.01 -16.05
CA LEU A 509 -17.95 20.88 -15.60
C LEU A 509 -17.34 21.17 -14.23
N GLU A 510 -17.28 20.13 -13.40
CA GLU A 510 -16.53 20.16 -12.15
C GLU A 510 -15.02 20.35 -12.44
N PRO A 511 -14.25 20.98 -11.54
CA PRO A 511 -12.93 21.50 -11.86
C PRO A 511 -11.91 20.44 -12.30
N THR A 512 -11.99 19.20 -11.81
CA THR A 512 -11.09 18.13 -12.29
C THR A 512 -11.47 17.64 -13.68
N ARG A 513 -12.76 17.61 -14.05
CA ARG A 513 -13.21 17.34 -15.43
C ARG A 513 -12.82 18.46 -16.40
N LEU A 514 -12.89 19.73 -15.98
CA LEU A 514 -12.40 20.84 -16.79
C LEU A 514 -10.93 20.64 -17.16
N VAL A 515 -10.10 20.33 -16.16
CA VAL A 515 -8.65 20.15 -16.37
C VAL A 515 -8.34 18.86 -17.16
N ASP A 516 -9.12 17.78 -16.97
CA ASP A 516 -8.98 16.57 -17.79
C ASP A 516 -9.35 16.84 -19.26
N GLU A 517 -10.37 17.68 -19.52
CA GLU A 517 -10.71 18.11 -20.88
C GLU A 517 -9.58 18.95 -21.51
N VAL A 518 -8.94 19.85 -20.74
CA VAL A 518 -7.73 20.55 -21.18
C VAL A 518 -6.63 19.56 -21.58
N ALA A 519 -6.42 18.50 -20.79
CA ALA A 519 -5.44 17.47 -21.14
C ALA A 519 -5.77 16.78 -22.47
N ASN A 520 -7.04 16.46 -22.72
CA ASN A 520 -7.50 15.86 -23.98
C ASN A 520 -7.30 16.81 -25.17
N ILE A 521 -7.64 18.08 -25.01
CA ILE A 521 -7.43 19.11 -26.04
C ILE A 521 -5.93 19.19 -26.38
N ILE A 522 -5.06 19.33 -25.37
CA ILE A 522 -3.60 19.40 -25.55
C ILE A 522 -3.06 18.14 -26.24
N ASN A 523 -3.57 16.96 -25.89
CA ASN A 523 -3.15 15.69 -26.51
C ASN A 523 -3.59 15.55 -27.98
N SER A 524 -4.67 16.22 -28.40
CA SER A 524 -5.18 16.15 -29.77
C SER A 524 -4.47 17.10 -30.74
N ILE A 525 -3.66 18.02 -30.23
CA ILE A 525 -2.93 19.01 -31.03
C ILE A 525 -1.58 18.43 -31.47
N GLN A 526 -1.31 18.49 -32.78
CA GLN A 526 0.02 18.20 -33.31
C GLN A 526 0.98 19.34 -32.96
N VAL A 527 1.93 19.06 -32.08
CA VAL A 527 2.99 20.00 -31.70
C VAL A 527 4.24 19.67 -32.52
N ASN A 528 4.55 20.51 -33.51
CA ASN A 528 5.76 20.35 -34.33
C ASN A 528 7.04 20.75 -33.59
N GLU A 529 6.95 21.79 -32.76
CA GLU A 529 8.07 22.28 -31.94
C GLU A 529 7.87 21.83 -30.49
N PRO A 530 8.59 20.79 -30.03
CA PRO A 530 8.34 20.19 -28.72
C PRO A 530 8.72 21.11 -27.56
N GLU A 531 9.63 22.07 -27.79
CA GLU A 531 10.10 23.03 -26.79
C GLU A 531 9.83 24.47 -27.26
N TYR A 532 9.23 25.27 -26.37
CA TYR A 532 9.19 26.72 -26.46
C TYR A 532 10.45 27.30 -25.83
N ILE A 533 11.21 28.06 -26.61
CA ILE A 533 12.39 28.80 -26.16
C ILE A 533 12.00 30.27 -25.99
N GLN A 534 12.13 30.77 -24.77
CA GLN A 534 11.79 32.14 -24.43
C GLN A 534 12.93 33.08 -24.86
N LEU A 535 12.68 33.90 -25.89
CA LEU A 535 13.64 34.88 -26.41
C LEU A 535 13.33 36.29 -25.89
N ASP A 536 12.12 36.79 -26.15
CA ASP A 536 11.77 38.19 -25.86
C ASP A 536 10.78 38.35 -24.70
N THR A 537 9.98 37.31 -24.41
CA THR A 537 8.96 37.35 -23.35
C THR A 537 9.17 36.23 -22.35
N THR A 538 9.45 36.61 -21.10
CA THR A 538 9.62 35.68 -19.98
C THR A 538 8.25 35.32 -19.38
N VAL A 539 7.74 34.16 -19.76
CA VAL A 539 6.53 33.50 -19.25
C VAL A 539 6.87 32.53 -18.10
N PHE A 540 7.95 31.77 -18.25
CA PHE A 540 8.42 30.75 -17.31
C PHE A 540 9.79 31.10 -16.73
N LEU A 541 10.12 30.55 -15.55
CA LEU A 541 11.46 30.67 -14.96
C LEU A 541 12.54 29.89 -15.74
N LYS A 542 12.15 28.85 -16.49
CA LYS A 542 13.07 28.06 -17.33
C LYS A 542 13.13 28.65 -18.74
N LYS A 543 14.34 28.83 -19.29
CA LYS A 543 14.53 29.31 -20.67
C LYS A 543 13.86 28.43 -21.73
N ARG A 544 13.93 27.10 -21.54
CA ARG A 544 13.29 26.09 -22.40
C ARG A 544 12.19 25.38 -21.62
N VAL A 545 11.01 25.31 -22.20
CA VAL A 545 9.85 24.63 -21.61
C VAL A 545 9.12 23.83 -22.67
N PRO A 546 8.52 22.68 -22.33
CA PRO A 546 7.68 21.96 -23.30
C PRO A 546 6.55 22.85 -23.80
N THR A 547 6.36 22.95 -25.12
CA THR A 547 5.32 23.82 -25.72
C THR A 547 3.93 23.49 -25.20
N ARG A 548 3.68 22.22 -24.87
CA ARG A 548 2.42 21.76 -24.28
C ARG A 548 2.13 22.39 -22.91
N GLN A 549 3.15 22.80 -22.17
CA GLN A 549 2.98 23.50 -20.89
C GLN A 549 2.58 24.97 -21.09
N LEU A 550 2.90 25.58 -22.23
CA LEU A 550 2.38 26.89 -22.62
C LEU A 550 0.86 26.81 -22.84
N TYR A 551 0.39 25.77 -23.54
CA TYR A 551 -1.05 25.51 -23.73
C TYR A 551 -1.75 25.21 -22.40
N ALA A 552 -1.13 24.41 -21.52
CA ALA A 552 -1.64 24.17 -20.18
C ALA A 552 -1.76 25.48 -19.39
N LEU A 553 -0.74 26.35 -19.44
CA LEU A 553 -0.77 27.66 -18.77
C LEU A 553 -1.93 28.53 -19.25
N TYR A 554 -2.14 28.64 -20.56
CA TYR A 554 -3.25 29.38 -21.13
C TYR A 554 -4.60 28.90 -20.60
N ALA A 555 -4.89 27.60 -20.77
CA ALA A 555 -6.19 27.06 -20.41
C ALA A 555 -6.45 27.11 -18.90
N ILE A 556 -5.45 26.77 -18.07
CA ILE A 556 -5.61 26.78 -16.61
C ILE A 556 -5.80 28.21 -16.09
N ASN A 557 -5.03 29.18 -16.60
CA ASN A 557 -5.22 30.58 -16.22
C ASN A 557 -6.57 31.13 -16.70
N LYS A 558 -7.04 30.71 -17.87
CA LYS A 558 -8.39 31.06 -18.32
C LYS A 558 -9.49 30.50 -17.40
N ILE A 559 -9.33 29.27 -16.91
CA ILE A 559 -10.25 28.66 -15.92
C ILE A 559 -10.28 29.49 -14.64
N SER A 560 -9.12 29.75 -14.01
CA SER A 560 -9.09 30.50 -12.74
C SER A 560 -9.66 31.91 -12.90
N THR A 561 -9.29 32.59 -13.99
CA THR A 561 -9.76 33.95 -14.29
C THR A 561 -11.27 33.98 -14.47
N SER A 562 -11.81 33.12 -15.34
CA SER A 562 -13.24 33.10 -15.65
C SER A 562 -14.08 32.72 -14.42
N ALA A 563 -13.57 31.80 -13.59
CA ALA A 563 -14.23 31.40 -12.37
C ALA A 563 -14.25 32.50 -11.31
N ASN A 564 -13.17 33.28 -11.18
CA ASN A 564 -13.08 34.33 -10.18
C ASN A 564 -13.83 35.62 -10.57
N ILE A 565 -14.12 35.81 -11.87
CA ILE A 565 -14.87 36.98 -12.39
C ILE A 565 -16.39 36.76 -12.32
N LYS A 566 -16.84 35.54 -12.60
CA LYS A 566 -18.26 35.12 -12.51
C LYS A 566 -18.66 34.88 -11.06
#